data_AF-A0A0M3K824-F1
#
_entry.id   AF-A0A0M3K824-F1
#
_cell.length_a   1.000
_cell.length_b   1.000
_cell.length_c   1.000
_cell.angle_alpha   90.00
_cell.angle_beta   90.00
_cell.angle_gamma   90.00
#
_symmetry.space_group_name_H-M   'P 1'
#
loop_
_entity.id
_entity.type
_entity.pdbx_description
1 polymer ?
#
loop_
_entity_poly.entity_id
_entity_poly.type
_entity_poly.pdbx_seq_one_letter_code
_entity_poly.pdbx_strand_id
1 'polypeptide(L)' 'MFETKPKQVEVTAIPILWELLKSPSQMQCDAELRRAIRDYAMALRDCFGERTLLDMSNGHISPSQKRSLEMLIR' A
#
# COMPACT_ATOMS: atom_id res chain seq x y z
N MET A 1 -11.00 -16.54 15.20
CA MET A 1 -9.86 -15.87 14.56
C MET A 1 -9.95 -16.24 13.09
N PHE A 2 -10.27 -15.31 12.19
CA PHE A 2 -10.45 -15.65 10.77
C PHE A 2 -9.10 -16.09 10.22
N GLU A 3 -8.97 -17.38 9.90
CA GLU A 3 -7.86 -17.92 9.11
C GLU A 3 -8.03 -17.47 7.65
N THR A 4 -7.89 -16.17 7.40
CA THR A 4 -7.63 -15.70 6.03
C THR A 4 -6.30 -16.30 5.63
N LYS A 5 -6.31 -17.30 4.73
CA LYS A 5 -5.11 -17.92 4.14
C LYS A 5 -4.10 -16.81 3.81
N PRO A 6 -2.96 -16.71 4.53
CA PRO A 6 -2.08 -15.53 4.46
C PRO A 6 -1.73 -15.17 3.02
N LYS A 7 -1.43 -16.19 2.20
CA LYS A 7 -1.04 -16.07 0.79
C LYS A 7 -2.07 -15.40 -0.12
N GLN A 8 -3.38 -15.48 0.12
CA GLN A 8 -4.37 -14.86 -0.79
C GLN A 8 -4.50 -13.35 -0.57
N VAL A 9 -4.30 -12.90 0.66
CA VAL A 9 -4.34 -11.47 0.99
C VAL A 9 -3.13 -10.77 0.39
N GLU A 10 -1.94 -11.36 0.43
CA GLU A 10 -0.73 -10.78 -0.19
C GLU A 10 -0.89 -10.61 -1.71
N VAL A 11 -1.49 -11.61 -2.38
CA VAL A 11 -1.60 -11.67 -3.85
C VAL A 11 -2.62 -10.67 -4.41
N THR A 12 -3.57 -10.20 -3.58
CA THR A 12 -4.62 -9.27 -4.02
C THR A 12 -4.44 -7.88 -3.42
N ALA A 13 -4.10 -7.78 -2.13
CA ALA A 13 -4.08 -6.51 -1.42
C ALA A 13 -2.88 -5.63 -1.81
N ILE A 14 -1.70 -6.24 -1.95
CA ILE A 14 -0.46 -5.51 -2.27
C ILE A 14 -0.52 -4.92 -3.70
N PRO A 15 -0.93 -5.66 -4.75
CA PRO A 15 -1.10 -5.07 -6.08
C PRO A 15 -2.08 -3.91 -6.13
N ILE A 16 -3.17 -3.94 -5.35
CA ILE A 16 -4.12 -2.84 -5.27
C ILE A 16 -3.44 -1.56 -4.73
N LEU A 17 -2.60 -1.68 -3.70
CA LEU A 17 -1.83 -0.54 -3.19
C LEU A 17 -0.92 0.06 -4.27
N TRP A 18 -0.29 -0.78 -5.10
CA TRP A 18 0.56 -0.31 -6.20
C TRP A 18 -0.22 0.47 -7.26
N GLU A 19 -1.41 0.00 -7.64
CA GLU A 19 -2.26 0.70 -8.60
C GLU A 19 -2.77 2.04 -8.07
N LEU A 20 -3.10 2.10 -6.77
CA LEU A 20 -3.48 3.34 -6.10
C LEU A 20 -2.33 4.37 -6.13
N LEU A 21 -1.10 3.94 -5.86
CA LEU A 21 0.09 4.81 -5.92
C LEU A 21 0.46 5.24 -7.36
N LYS A 22 0.06 4.46 -8.37
CA LYS A 22 0.23 4.82 -9.79
C LYS A 22 -0.77 5.85 -10.28
N SER A 23 -1.85 6.09 -9.53
CA SER A 23 -2.93 7.02 -9.88
C SER A 23 -2.99 8.23 -8.93
N PRO A 24 -1.90 9.01 -8.78
CA PRO A 24 -1.81 10.06 -7.76
C PRO A 24 -2.78 11.23 -7.97
N SER A 25 -3.28 11.44 -9.19
CA SER A 25 -4.30 12.46 -9.48
C SER A 25 -5.65 12.14 -8.83
N GLN A 26 -6.00 10.86 -8.71
CA GLN A 26 -7.23 10.42 -8.02
C GLN A 26 -7.08 10.54 -6.51
N MET A 27 -5.88 10.29 -5.97
CA MET A 27 -5.58 10.44 -4.54
C MET A 27 -5.62 11.89 -4.04
N GLN A 28 -5.39 12.88 -4.91
CA GLN A 28 -5.27 14.28 -4.49
C GLN A 28 -6.62 15.01 -4.39
N CYS A 29 -7.65 14.54 -5.10
CA CYS A 29 -8.92 15.24 -5.20
C CYS A 29 -9.91 14.91 -4.06
N ASP A 30 -9.71 13.81 -3.34
CA ASP A 30 -10.64 13.33 -2.31
C ASP A 30 -9.91 13.05 -0.99
N ALA A 31 -10.31 13.76 0.06
CA ALA A 31 -9.71 13.65 1.39
C ALA A 31 -10.03 12.33 2.09
N GLU A 32 -11.24 11.79 1.91
CA GLU A 32 -11.65 10.51 2.48
C GLU A 32 -10.95 9.36 1.77
N LEU A 33 -10.82 9.43 0.44
CA LEU A 33 -10.05 8.45 -0.32
C LEU A 33 -8.59 8.41 0.13
N ARG A 34 -7.95 9.57 0.30
CA ARG A 34 -6.56 9.64 0.80
C ARG A 34 -6.42 9.05 2.20
N ARG A 35 -7.39 9.28 3.09
CA ARG A 35 -7.41 8.68 4.42
C ARG A 35 -7.55 7.16 4.34
N ALA A 36 -8.48 6.66 3.53
CA ALA A 36 -8.68 5.23 3.33
C ALA A 36 -7.42 4.55 2.78
N ILE A 37 -6.71 5.19 1.84
CA ILE A 37 -5.45 4.66 1.29
C ILE A 37 -4.36 4.63 2.36
N ARG A 38 -4.27 5.65 3.22
CA ARG A 38 -3.33 5.66 4.34
C ARG A 38 -3.64 4.53 5.32
N ASP A 39 -4.89 4.40 5.74
CA ASP A 39 -5.31 3.35 6.67
C ASP A 39 -5.06 1.95 6.08
N TYR A 40 -5.30 1.79 4.79
CA TYR A 40 -4.99 0.57 4.04
C TYR A 40 -3.49 0.26 4.00
N ALA A 41 -2.65 1.25 3.69
CA ALA A 41 -1.19 1.08 3.65
C ALA A 41 -0.62 0.77 5.05
N MET A 42 -1.15 1.40 6.11
CA MET A 42 -0.78 1.09 7.50
C MET A 42 -1.19 -0.33 7.89
N ALA A 43 -2.39 -0.79 7.53
CA ALA A 43 -2.82 -2.16 7.80
C ALA A 43 -1.91 -3.20 7.10
N LEU A 44 -1.50 -2.92 5.85
CA LEU A 44 -0.55 -3.79 5.14
C LEU A 44 0.84 -3.76 5.79
N ARG A 45 1.30 -2.59 6.25
CA ARG A 45 2.55 -2.48 7.03
C ARG A 45 2.48 -3.32 8.30
N ASP A 46 1.36 -3.28 9.03
CA ASP A 46 1.21 -4.02 10.28
C ASP A 46 1.13 -5.54 10.05
N CYS A 47 0.61 -5.97 8.89
CA CYS A 47 0.58 -7.38 8.49
C CYS A 47 1.93 -7.94 8.03
N PHE A 48 2.70 -7.17 7.25
CA PHE A 48 3.92 -7.67 6.57
C PHE A 48 5.23 -7.13 7.15
N GLY A 49 5.17 -6.03 7.90
CA GLY A 49 6.31 -5.22 8.32
C GLY A 49 6.69 -4.17 7.28
N GLU A 50 7.15 -3.01 7.77
CA GLU A 50 7.58 -1.87 6.92
C GLU A 50 8.65 -2.27 5.90
N ARG A 51 9.70 -2.96 6.36
CA ARG A 51 10.81 -3.35 5.49
C ARG A 51 10.36 -4.28 4.37
N THR A 52 9.59 -5.31 4.71
CA THR A 52 9.02 -6.26 3.74
C THR A 52 8.15 -5.54 2.72
N LEU A 53 7.28 -4.64 3.16
CA LEU A 53 6.40 -3.88 2.27
C LEU A 53 7.18 -2.99 1.29
N LEU A 54 8.24 -2.32 1.77
CA LEU A 54 9.14 -1.51 0.94
C LEU A 54 10.01 -2.36 0.00
N ASP A 55 10.35 -3.58 0.38
CA ASP A 55 11.10 -4.51 -0.47
C ASP A 55 10.19 -5.09 -1.56
N MET A 56 8.94 -5.43 -1.23
CA MET A 56 7.91 -5.87 -2.17
C MET A 56 7.48 -4.79 -3.17
N SER A 57 7.68 -3.51 -2.84
CA SER A 57 7.38 -2.41 -3.77
C SER A 57 8.42 -2.28 -4.89
N ASN A 58 9.61 -2.88 -4.72
CA ASN A 58 10.67 -2.80 -5.71
C ASN A 58 10.23 -3.45 -7.03
N GLY A 59 10.41 -2.74 -8.15
CA GLY A 59 10.01 -3.23 -9.47
C GLY A 59 8.51 -3.07 -9.79
N HIS A 60 7.67 -2.68 -8.83
CA HIS A 60 6.23 -2.46 -9.05
C HIS A 60 5.84 -0.99 -9.13
N ILE A 61 6.57 -0.13 -8.42
CA ILE A 61 6.35 1.32 -8.37
C ILE A 61 7.67 2.08 -8.59
N SER A 62 7.58 3.32 -9.06
CA SER A 62 8.74 4.18 -9.32
C SER A 62 9.38 4.69 -8.02
N PRO A 63 10.62 5.21 -8.05
CA PRO A 63 11.25 5.79 -6.87
C PRO A 63 10.46 6.96 -6.25
N SER A 64 9.75 7.75 -7.06
CA SER A 64 8.89 8.82 -6.53
C SER A 64 7.66 8.26 -5.81
N GLN A 65 7.03 7.23 -6.36
CA GLN A 65 5.90 6.54 -5.74
C GLN A 65 6.33 5.80 -4.47
N LYS A 66 7.55 5.25 -4.44
CA LYS A 66 8.13 4.62 -3.24
C LYS A 66 8.30 5.64 -2.11
N ARG A 67 8.75 6.86 -2.41
CA ARG A 67 8.77 7.94 -1.41
C ARG A 67 7.37 8.29 -0.90
N SER A 68 6.36 8.28 -1.76
CA SER A 68 4.97 8.48 -1.33
C SER A 68 4.48 7.35 -0.42
N LEU A 69 4.83 6.09 -0.73
CA LEU A 69 4.56 4.95 0.14
C LEU A 69 5.22 5.11 1.51
N GLU A 70 6.50 5.47 1.55
CA GLU A 70 7.24 5.74 2.80
C GLU A 70 6.56 6.84 3.63
N MET A 71 6.01 7.89 3.01
CA MET A 71 5.26 8.92 3.72
C MET A 71 3.90 8.43 4.24
N LEU A 72 3.24 7.49 3.54
CA LEU A 72 1.94 6.96 3.95
C LEU A 72 2.03 5.98 5.12
N ILE A 73 3.12 5.21 5.19
CA ILE A 73 3.31 4.15 6.19
C ILE A 73 4.15 4.58 7.40
N ARG A 74 4.60 5.83 7.43
CA ARG A 74 5.24 6.46 8.60
C ARG A 74 4.23 6.99 9.61
#